data_AF-A0A1M6LR44-F1
#
_entry.id   AF-A0A1M6LR44-F1
#
_cell.length_a   1.000
_cell.length_b   1.000
_cell.length_c   1.000
_cell.angle_alpha   90.00
_cell.angle_beta   90.00
_cell.angle_gamma   90.00
#
_symmetry.space_group_name_H-M   'P 1'
#
loop_
_entity.id
_entity.type
_entity.pdbx_description
1 polymer ?
#
loop_
_entity_poly.entity_id
_entity_poly.type
_entity_poly.pdbx_seq_one_letter_code
_entity_poly.pdbx_strand_id
1 'polypeptide(L)'
;MNKKLILHVSICFESCSSVVRKELKKQLANYAQQQDRRITYADICIDALHFQEEKRLQQEMLYDAVVTSEIIRTLANAKQIYTFAALLISLTLQRLYKDNPDYKSEDWMLISFTPSKENPNIYNIGCSIGL
;
A
#
# COMPACT_ATOMS: atom_id res chain seq x y z
N MET A 1 -8.03 9.39 25.38
CA MET A 1 -6.74 8.89 24.83
C MET A 1 -6.87 8.90 23.32
N ASN A 2 -6.10 9.73 22.61
CA ASN A 2 -6.05 9.65 21.15
C ASN A 2 -5.39 8.32 20.80
N LYS A 3 -6.18 7.33 20.37
CA LYS A 3 -5.64 6.08 19.82
C LYS A 3 -4.84 6.46 18.57
N LYS A 4 -3.55 6.14 18.57
CA LYS A 4 -2.74 6.24 17.36
C LYS A 4 -3.29 5.22 16.38
N LEU A 5 -3.71 5.69 15.21
CA LEU A 5 -4.15 4.83 14.13
C LEU A 5 -2.92 4.47 13.30
N ILE A 6 -2.62 3.17 13.21
CA ILE A 6 -1.49 2.66 12.42
C ILE A 6 -2.07 1.99 11.18
N LEU A 7 -1.59 2.40 10.01
CA LEU A 7 -1.90 1.72 8.75
C LEU A 7 -0.70 0.86 8.35
N HIS A 8 -0.81 -0.46 8.49
CA HIS A 8 0.19 -1.38 7.98
C HIS A 8 0.01 -1.56 6.48
N VAL A 9 1.00 -1.12 5.70
CA VAL A 9 0.97 -1.17 4.24
C VAL A 9 1.96 -2.23 3.75
N SER A 10 1.46 -3.24 3.03
CA SER A 10 2.29 -4.18 2.28
C SER A 10 2.27 -3.82 0.81
N ILE A 11 3.43 -3.56 0.21
CA ILE A 11 3.55 -3.21 -1.20
C ILE A 11 4.33 -4.29 -1.94
N CYS A 12 3.74 -4.84 -2.99
CA CYS A 12 4.39 -5.78 -3.90
C CYS A 12 4.61 -5.12 -5.26
N PHE A 13 5.83 -5.24 -5.77
CA PHE A 13 6.19 -4.82 -7.13
C PHE A 13 6.61 -6.05 -7.93
N GLU A 14 5.70 -6.60 -8.71
CA GLU A 14 6.00 -7.77 -9.53
C GLU A 14 6.89 -7.40 -10.72
N SER A 15 7.83 -8.29 -11.04
CA SER A 15 8.71 -8.19 -12.21
C SER A 15 9.47 -6.86 -12.37
N CYS A 16 9.61 -6.08 -11.29
CA CYS A 16 10.41 -4.87 -11.27
C CYS A 16 11.90 -5.19 -11.26
N SER A 17 12.68 -4.44 -12.03
CA SER A 17 14.14 -4.55 -12.01
C SER A 17 14.70 -4.24 -10.61
N SER A 18 15.84 -4.84 -10.29
CA SER A 18 16.50 -4.63 -8.99
C SER A 18 16.82 -3.15 -8.73
N VAL A 19 17.15 -2.39 -9.78
CA VAL A 19 17.41 -0.95 -9.72
C VAL A 19 16.14 -0.17 -9.34
N VAL A 20 15.03 -0.42 -10.04
CA VAL A 20 13.73 0.21 -9.75
C VAL A 20 13.28 -0.14 -8.34
N ARG A 21 13.40 -1.40 -7.93
CA ARG A 21 13.02 -1.86 -6.58
C ARG A 21 13.85 -1.20 -5.48
N LYS A 22 15.16 -1.00 -5.68
CA LYS A 22 16.02 -0.29 -4.72
C LYS A 22 15.61 1.18 -4.60
N GLU A 23 15.32 1.84 -5.72
CA GLU A 23 14.88 3.23 -5.71
C GLU A 23 13.52 3.38 -5.00
N LEU A 24 12.56 2.50 -5.29
CA LEU A 24 11.26 2.48 -4.63
C LEU A 24 11.39 2.25 -3.12
N LYS A 25 12.25 1.32 -2.69
CA LYS A 25 12.57 1.10 -1.27
C LYS A 25 13.06 2.37 -0.59
N LYS A 26 13.99 3.09 -1.24
CA LYS A 26 14.53 4.35 -0.71
C LYS A 26 13.46 5.44 -0.61
N GLN A 27 12.68 5.63 -1.67
CA GLN A 27 11.64 6.66 -1.71
C GLN A 27 10.53 6.40 -0.67
N LEU A 28 10.07 5.16 -0.55
CA LEU A 28 9.04 4.77 0.44
C LEU A 28 9.54 4.84 1.88
N ALA A 29 10.81 4.46 2.14
CA ALA A 29 11.42 4.63 3.46
C ALA A 29 11.49 6.11 3.86
N ASN A 30 11.90 6.99 2.93
CA ASN A 30 11.92 8.43 3.16
C ASN A 30 10.51 8.98 3.44
N TYR A 31 9.51 8.54 2.67
CA TYR A 31 8.11 8.91 2.90
C TYR A 31 7.64 8.49 4.30
N ALA A 32 7.90 7.25 4.73
CA ALA A 32 7.53 6.76 6.06
C ALA A 32 8.25 7.53 7.20
N GLN A 33 9.48 7.98 6.97
CA GLN A 33 10.24 8.77 7.96
C GLN A 33 9.73 10.21 8.11
N GLN A 34 9.18 10.81 7.05
CA GLN A 34 8.67 12.18 7.06
C GLN A 34 7.29 12.32 7.71
N GLN A 35 6.60 11.22 7.99
CA GLN A 35 5.27 11.25 8.59
C GLN A 35 5.31 11.61 10.08
N ASP A 36 4.32 12.40 10.52
CA ASP A 36 4.17 12.73 11.94
C ASP A 36 3.61 11.53 12.71
N ARG A 37 4.51 10.80 13.38
CA ARG A 37 4.19 9.63 14.22
C ARG A 37 3.37 9.96 15.47
N ARG A 38 3.01 11.23 15.70
CA ARG A 38 2.15 11.65 16.82
C ARG A 38 0.66 11.50 16.50
N ILE A 39 0.28 11.31 15.23
CA ILE A 39 -1.12 11.30 14.79
C ILE A 39 -1.51 9.94 14.17
N THR A 40 -1.43 9.83 12.85
CA THR A 40 -1.70 8.62 12.06
C THR A 40 -0.52 8.45 11.12
N TYR A 41 0.05 7.25 11.06
CA TYR A 41 1.16 6.97 10.15
C TYR A 41 1.01 5.61 9.49
N ALA A 42 1.60 5.49 8.32
CA ALA A 42 1.72 4.26 7.57
C ALA A 42 3.05 3.57 7.89
N ASP A 43 2.96 2.32 8.34
CA ASP A 43 4.09 1.41 8.46
C ASP A 43 4.22 0.62 7.16
N ILE A 44 5.27 0.89 6.37
CA ILE A 44 5.37 0.42 4.99
C ILE A 44 6.39 -0.71 4.89
N CYS A 45 5.92 -1.88 4.44
CA CYS A 45 6.75 -3.01 4.07
C CYS A 45 6.70 -3.25 2.55
N ILE A 46 7.83 -3.60 1.96
CA ILE A 46 7.89 -4.02 0.54
C ILE A 46 8.12 -5.53 0.50
N ASP A 47 7.05 -6.25 0.20
CA ASP A 47 7.01 -7.71 0.27
C ASP A 47 7.32 -8.36 -1.07
N ALA A 48 7.59 -9.67 -1.01
CA ALA A 48 7.49 -10.54 -2.17
C ALA A 48 6.03 -11.02 -2.32
N LEU A 49 5.67 -11.46 -3.53
CA LEU A 49 4.30 -11.86 -3.85
C LEU A 49 3.72 -12.87 -2.84
N HIS A 50 4.45 -13.96 -2.55
CA HIS A 50 3.97 -15.00 -1.62
C HIS A 50 3.67 -14.47 -0.20
N PHE A 51 4.48 -13.55 0.32
CA PHE A 51 4.21 -12.92 1.63
C PHE A 51 2.99 -12.01 1.58
N GLN A 52 2.76 -11.33 0.45
CA GLN A 52 1.57 -10.51 0.27
C GLN A 52 0.30 -11.37 0.14
N GLU A 53 0.39 -12.53 -0.52
CA GLU A 53 -0.72 -13.50 -0.60
C GLU A 53 -1.08 -14.07 0.77
N GLU A 54 -0.08 -14.40 1.60
CA GLU A 54 -0.31 -14.82 2.98
C GLU A 54 -1.02 -13.72 3.79
N LYS A 55 -0.55 -12.47 3.67
CA LYS A 55 -1.20 -11.31 4.32
C LYS A 55 -2.62 -11.07 3.81
N ARG A 56 -2.91 -11.34 2.53
CA ARG A 56 -4.27 -11.27 1.97
C ARG A 56 -5.19 -12.29 2.62
N LEU A 57 -4.73 -13.54 2.75
CA LEU A 57 -5.49 -14.59 3.45
C LEU A 57 -5.73 -14.21 4.92
N GLN A 58 -4.71 -13.67 5.60
CA GLN A 58 -4.86 -13.18 6.97
C GLN A 58 -5.87 -12.02 7.05
N GLN A 59 -5.85 -11.09 6.09
CA GLN A 59 -6.81 -9.98 6.01
C GLN A 59 -8.25 -10.52 5.85
N GLU A 60 -8.48 -11.50 4.98
CA GLU A 60 -9.80 -12.14 4.81
C GLU A 60 -10.29 -12.88 6.07
N MET A 61 -9.39 -13.34 6.94
CA MET A 61 -9.74 -13.99 8.21
C MET A 61 -10.01 -13.01 9.35
N LEU A 62 -9.44 -11.81 9.32
CA LEU A 62 -9.47 -10.84 10.42
C LEU A 62 -10.58 -9.78 10.29
N TYR A 63 -11.10 -9.60 9.08
CA TYR A 63 -12.07 -8.57 8.73
C TYR A 63 -13.37 -9.21 8.25
N ASP A 64 -14.49 -8.57 8.57
CA ASP A 64 -15.81 -9.06 8.16
C ASP A 64 -16.00 -8.89 6.65
N ALA A 65 -15.35 -7.87 6.07
CA ALA A 65 -15.28 -7.68 4.62
C ALA A 65 -13.90 -7.17 4.17
N VAL A 66 -13.52 -7.50 2.93
CA VAL A 66 -12.32 -6.95 2.28
C VAL A 66 -12.72 -6.23 1.02
N VAL A 67 -12.43 -4.93 0.94
CA VAL A 67 -12.67 -4.12 -0.25
C VAL A 67 -11.41 -4.16 -1.11
N THR A 68 -11.55 -4.72 -2.31
CA THR A 68 -10.48 -4.74 -3.32
C THR A 68 -10.83 -3.80 -4.46
N SER A 69 -9.87 -2.98 -4.87
CA SER A 69 -9.96 -2.07 -6.01
C SER A 69 -8.82 -2.35 -6.99
N GLU A 70 -9.14 -2.39 -8.27
CA GLU A 70 -8.16 -2.58 -9.34
C GLU A 70 -8.19 -1.39 -10.30
N ILE A 71 -7.01 -0.96 -10.74
CA ILE A 71 -6.88 0.13 -11.70
C ILE A 71 -5.71 -0.10 -12.65
N ILE A 72 -5.95 0.09 -13.94
CA ILE A 72 -4.92 0.02 -14.96
C ILE A 72 -4.33 1.42 -15.20
N ARG A 73 -3.01 1.55 -15.09
CA ARG A 73 -2.31 2.83 -15.34
C ARG A 73 -0.97 2.64 -16.03
N THR A 74 -0.61 3.62 -16.83
CA THR A 74 0.74 3.72 -17.40
C THR A 74 1.67 4.43 -16.42
N LEU A 75 2.68 3.71 -15.95
CA LEU A 75 3.72 4.16 -15.03
C LEU A 75 5.09 3.84 -15.64
N ALA A 76 5.70 4.82 -16.27
CA ALA A 76 6.93 4.68 -17.05
C ALA A 76 8.22 4.62 -16.23
N ASN A 77 8.18 4.94 -14.93
CA ASN A 77 9.38 4.95 -14.09
C ASN A 77 9.06 4.80 -12.58
N ALA A 78 10.12 4.53 -11.81
CA ALA A 78 10.05 4.35 -10.36
C ALA A 78 9.38 5.53 -9.64
N LYS A 79 9.63 6.77 -10.07
CA LYS A 79 9.04 7.97 -9.46
C LYS A 79 7.52 7.98 -9.61
N GLN A 80 7.00 7.59 -10.78
CA GLN A 80 5.55 7.51 -11.00
C GLN A 80 4.91 6.40 -10.16
N ILE A 81 5.55 5.23 -10.08
CA ILE A 81 5.10 4.12 -9.22
C ILE A 81 5.06 4.57 -7.75
N TYR A 82 6.13 5.17 -7.25
CA TYR A 82 6.19 5.73 -5.89
C TYR A 82 5.10 6.77 -5.65
N THR A 83 4.93 7.72 -6.56
CA THR A 83 3.92 8.79 -6.42
C THR A 83 2.53 8.18 -6.30
N PHE A 84 2.23 7.17 -7.11
CA PHE A 84 0.94 6.48 -7.06
C PHE A 84 0.74 5.74 -5.73
N ALA A 85 1.75 4.98 -5.27
CA ALA A 85 1.70 4.31 -3.98
C ALA A 85 1.49 5.30 -2.82
N ALA A 86 2.28 6.39 -2.78
CA ALA A 86 2.17 7.42 -1.76
C ALA A 86 0.80 8.11 -1.77
N LEU A 87 0.20 8.34 -2.94
CA LEU A 87 -1.16 8.87 -3.07
C LEU A 87 -2.20 7.91 -2.50
N LEU A 88 -2.14 6.62 -2.85
CA LEU A 88 -3.07 5.62 -2.30
C LEU A 88 -2.98 5.58 -0.77
N ILE A 89 -1.76 5.51 -0.23
CA ILE A 89 -1.53 5.50 1.22
C ILE A 89 -2.06 6.77 1.88
N SER A 90 -1.76 7.93 1.31
CA SER A 90 -2.21 9.22 1.88
C SER A 90 -3.74 9.35 1.86
N LEU A 91 -4.40 8.89 0.81
CA LEU A 91 -5.86 8.88 0.72
C LEU A 91 -6.48 7.93 1.76
N THR A 92 -5.90 6.75 1.95
CA THR A 92 -6.35 5.81 2.98
C THR A 92 -6.15 6.40 4.39
N LEU A 93 -4.98 6.97 4.69
CA LEU A 93 -4.70 7.64 5.96
C LEU A 93 -5.70 8.79 6.23
N GLN A 94 -6.04 9.59 5.21
CA GLN A 94 -7.04 10.64 5.34
C GLN A 94 -8.44 10.08 5.65
N ARG A 95 -8.81 8.94 5.07
CA ARG A 95 -10.08 8.26 5.39
C ARG A 95 -10.09 7.73 6.82
N LEU A 96 -8.98 7.16 7.28
CA LEU A 96 -8.83 6.71 8.68
C LEU A 96 -8.93 7.87 9.68
N TYR A 97 -8.37 9.04 9.34
CA TYR A 97 -8.42 10.23 10.20
C TYR A 97 -9.83 10.83 10.32
N LYS A 98 -10.70 10.62 9.32
CA LYS A 98 -12.01 11.26 9.24
C LYS A 98 -13.05 10.48 10.06
N ASP A 99 -12.91 10.48 11.39
CA ASP A 99 -13.86 9.97 12.41
C ASP A 99 -14.82 8.87 11.92
N ASN A 100 -14.27 7.79 11.36
CA ASN A 100 -15.07 6.63 11.02
C ASN A 100 -15.03 5.67 12.22
N PRO A 101 -16.15 5.52 12.96
CA PRO A 101 -16.19 4.74 14.20
C PRO A 101 -15.89 3.24 14.00
N ASP A 102 -15.91 2.77 12.76
CA ASP A 102 -15.71 1.37 12.40
C ASP A 102 -14.22 0.99 12.24
N TYR A 103 -13.29 1.95 12.15
CA TYR A 103 -11.87 1.61 11.96
C TYR A 103 -11.19 1.15 13.26
N LYS A 104 -10.41 0.07 13.13
CA LYS A 104 -9.62 -0.49 14.24
C LYS A 104 -8.40 0.40 14.50
N SER A 105 -7.78 0.25 15.68
CA SER A 105 -6.54 0.99 16.01
C SER A 105 -5.37 0.66 15.07
N GLU A 106 -5.45 -0.50 14.42
CA GLU A 106 -4.48 -0.99 13.44
C GLU A 106 -5.25 -1.54 12.24
N ASP A 107 -4.93 -1.03 11.04
CA ASP A 107 -5.54 -1.49 9.80
C ASP A 107 -4.51 -1.91 8.75
N TRP A 108 -4.92 -2.84 7.88
CA TRP A 108 -4.06 -3.39 6.83
C TRP A 108 -4.48 -2.90 5.45
N MET A 109 -3.48 -2.50 4.67
CA MET A 109 -3.61 -2.15 3.25
C MET A 109 -2.59 -2.94 2.44
N LEU A 110 -3.05 -3.68 1.44
CA LEU A 110 -2.17 -4.38 0.51
C LEU A 110 -2.22 -3.64 -0.83
N ILE A 111 -1.06 -3.34 -1.41
CA ILE A 111 -0.93 -2.69 -2.71
C ILE A 111 -0.09 -3.58 -3.61
N SER A 112 -0.60 -3.95 -4.78
CA SER A 112 0.14 -4.70 -5.79
C SER A 112 0.33 -3.86 -7.04
N PHE A 113 1.52 -3.94 -7.63
CA PHE A 113 1.83 -3.39 -8.94
C PHE A 113 2.28 -4.54 -9.84
N THR A 114 1.39 -4.98 -10.72
CA THR A 114 1.64 -6.09 -11.63
C THR A 114 1.73 -5.56 -13.07
N PRO A 115 2.89 -5.63 -13.73
CA PRO A 115 3.01 -5.14 -15.10
C PRO A 115 2.20 -6.00 -16.06
N SER A 116 1.61 -5.36 -17.07
CA SER A 116 0.93 -6.04 -18.17
C SER A 116 1.94 -6.84 -18.99
N LYS A 117 1.50 -8.00 -19.49
CA LYS A 117 2.30 -8.84 -20.39
C LYS A 117 2.66 -8.13 -21.70
N GLU A 118 1.82 -7.20 -22.13
CA GLU A 118 1.94 -6.50 -23.42
C GLU A 118 2.85 -5.27 -23.34
N ASN A 119 2.91 -4.62 -22.17
CA ASN A 119 3.68 -3.40 -21.99
C ASN A 119 4.17 -3.28 -20.53
N PRO A 120 5.50 -3.30 -20.29
CA PRO A 120 6.07 -3.23 -18.94
C PRO A 120 5.86 -1.87 -18.24
N ASN A 121 5.38 -0.86 -18.97
CA ASN A 121 4.99 0.43 -18.41
C ASN A 121 3.51 0.50 -18.06
N ILE A 122 2.69 -0.49 -18.41
CA ILE A 122 1.28 -0.55 -18.01
C ILE A 122 1.18 -1.49 -16.82
N TYR A 123 0.60 -1.03 -15.73
CA TYR A 123 0.44 -1.81 -14.50
C TYR A 123 -1.04 -2.02 -14.21
N ASN A 124 -1.43 -3.25 -13.86
CA ASN A 124 -2.61 -3.49 -13.06
C ASN A 124 -2.23 -3.24 -11.59
N ILE A 125 -2.90 -2.27 -10.98
CA ILE A 125 -2.63 -1.84 -9.62
C ILE A 125 -3.80 -2.30 -8.76
N GLY A 126 -3.53 -3.27 -7.88
CA GLY A 126 -4.49 -3.75 -6.90
C GLY A 126 -4.31 -3.02 -5.57
N CYS A 127 -5.41 -2.76 -4.89
CA CYS A 127 -5.42 -2.26 -3.52
C CYS A 127 -6.51 -2.97 -2.72
N SER A 128 -6.16 -3.62 -1.60
CA SER A 128 -7.13 -4.23 -0.69
C SER A 128 -7.04 -3.64 0.72
N ILE A 129 -8.19 -3.38 1.31
CA ILE A 129 -8.34 -2.86 2.68
C ILE A 129 -9.43 -3.65 3.39
N GLY A 130 -9.19 -4.01 4.65
CA GLY A 130 -10.18 -4.68 5.50
C GLY A 130 -11.17 -3.68 6.11
N LEU A 131 -12.43 -4.10 6.25
CA LEU A 131 -13.51 -3.38 6.95
C LEU A 131 -14.03 -4.23 8.11
#